data_AF-A0A2V5Y1M7-F1
#
_entry.id   AF-A0A2V5Y1M7-F1
#
_cell.length_a   1.000
_cell.length_b   1.000
_cell.length_c   1.000
_cell.angle_alpha   90.00
_cell.angle_beta   90.00
_cell.angle_gamma   90.00
#
_symmetry.space_group_name_H-M   'P 1'
#
loop_
_entity.id
_entity.type
_entity.pdbx_description
1 polymer ?
#
loop_
_entity_poly.entity_id
_entity_poly.type
_entity_poly.pdbx_seq_one_letter_code
_entity_poly.pdbx_strand_id
1 'polypeptide(L)'
;ALYQEEIAKAETILWNGPMGVFEIPEFGEGTIAIAEALAQSGATTIIGGGDSVTAVKQAGLAGKMTFISTGGGASLELLEGKELPGVAALTDKN
;
A
#
# COMPACT_ATOMS: atom_id res chain seq x y z
N ALA A 1 6.84 12.95 12.25
CA ALA A 1 7.62 12.39 13.37
C ALA A 1 7.07 11.01 13.78
N LEU A 2 6.02 10.91 14.61
CA LEU A 2 5.58 9.63 15.21
C LEU A 2 5.41 8.47 14.21
N TYR A 3 4.58 8.63 13.17
CA TYR A 3 4.36 7.55 12.20
C TYR A 3 5.59 7.23 11.36
N GLN A 4 6.43 8.22 11.06
CA GLN A 4 7.64 8.02 10.26
C GLN A 4 8.69 7.22 11.03
N GLU A 5 8.80 7.45 12.33
CA GLU A 5 9.69 6.69 13.23
C GLU A 5 9.26 5.22 13.34
N GLU A 6 7.96 4.93 13.42
CA GLU A 6 7.47 3.55 13.43
C GLU A 6 7.64 2.88 12.06
N ILE A 7 7.38 3.60 10.96
CA ILE A 7 7.64 3.11 9.59
C ILE A 7 9.12 2.73 9.41
N ALA A 8 10.05 3.54 9.93
CA ALA A 8 11.47 3.28 9.80
C ALA A 8 11.95 2.00 10.53
N LYS A 9 11.18 1.52 11.52
CA LYS A 9 11.50 0.29 12.27
C LYS A 9 10.91 -0.97 11.64
N ALA A 10 9.92 -0.84 10.77
CA ALA A 10 9.22 -1.98 10.20
C ALA A 10 10.06 -2.65 9.10
N GLU A 11 10.02 -3.98 9.03
CA GLU A 11 10.67 -4.74 7.95
C GLU A 11 9.71 -5.03 6.78
N THR A 12 8.40 -5.01 7.03
CA THR A 12 7.36 -5.20 6.02
C THR A 12 6.18 -4.29 6.35
N ILE A 13 5.67 -3.59 5.34
CA ILE A 13 4.59 -2.62 5.49
C ILE A 13 3.55 -2.86 4.41
N LEU A 14 2.31 -3.00 4.85
CA LEU A 14 1.13 -3.00 3.99
C LEU A 14 0.42 -1.64 4.13
N TRP A 15 0.24 -0.94 3.03
CA TRP A 15 -0.48 0.34 3.01
C TRP A 15 -1.75 0.24 2.15
N ASN A 16 -2.92 0.41 2.77
CA ASN A 16 -4.23 0.32 2.13
C ASN A 16 -5.19 1.42 2.63
N GLY A 17 -4.89 2.67 2.30
CA GLY A 17 -5.74 3.83 2.58
C GLY A 17 -4.93 5.09 2.93
N PRO A 18 -5.24 6.27 2.36
CA PRO A 18 -4.56 7.52 2.71
C PRO A 18 -4.90 8.00 4.13
N MET A 19 -4.14 8.98 4.64
CA MET A 19 -4.34 9.54 5.99
C MET A 19 -5.29 10.74 6.03
N GLY A 20 -5.84 11.13 4.89
CA GLY A 20 -6.71 12.30 4.71
C GLY A 20 -7.24 12.39 3.27
N VAL A 21 -8.05 13.43 3.00
CA VAL A 21 -8.59 13.75 1.67
C VAL A 21 -7.48 14.38 0.82
N PHE A 22 -6.57 13.54 0.34
CA PHE A 22 -5.31 13.96 -0.27
C PHE A 22 -5.46 14.68 -1.61
N GLU A 23 -6.66 14.63 -2.21
CA GLU A 23 -7.05 15.41 -3.37
C GLU A 23 -7.13 16.91 -3.08
N ILE A 24 -7.29 17.29 -1.81
CA ILE A 24 -7.23 18.67 -1.34
C ILE A 24 -5.84 18.89 -0.72
N PRO A 25 -4.99 19.78 -1.29
CA PRO A 25 -3.59 19.92 -0.88
C PRO A 25 -3.40 20.12 0.63
N GLU A 26 -4.25 20.93 1.26
CA GLU A 26 -4.22 21.25 2.69
C GLU A 26 -4.49 20.03 3.59
N PHE A 27 -5.12 18.99 3.05
CA PHE A 27 -5.43 17.75 3.76
C PHE A 27 -4.60 16.55 3.25
N GLY A 28 -3.69 16.77 2.29
CA GLY A 28 -2.86 15.74 1.66
C GLY A 28 -1.47 15.57 2.25
N GLU A 29 -0.97 16.55 3.02
CA GLU A 29 0.40 16.55 3.55
C GLU A 29 0.72 15.29 4.36
N GLY A 30 -0.23 14.82 5.19
CA GLY A 30 -0.04 13.59 5.96
C GLY A 30 0.10 12.34 5.09
N THR A 31 -0.70 12.24 4.03
CA THR A 31 -0.64 11.12 3.07
C THR A 31 0.69 11.11 2.31
N ILE A 32 1.16 12.29 1.89
CA ILE A 32 2.44 12.43 1.19
C ILE A 32 3.61 12.08 2.13
N ALA A 33 3.57 12.56 3.37
CA ALA A 33 4.61 12.27 4.36
C ALA A 33 4.71 10.76 4.68
N ILE A 34 3.60 10.03 4.67
CA ILE A 34 3.61 8.56 4.78
C ILE A 34 4.22 7.95 3.52
N ALA A 35 3.80 8.36 2.32
CA ALA A 35 4.37 7.84 1.07
C ALA A 35 5.90 8.04 0.99
N GLU A 36 6.39 9.21 1.41
CA GLU A 36 7.83 9.50 1.50
C GLU A 36 8.54 8.62 2.52
N ALA A 37 7.93 8.41 3.69
CA ALA A 37 8.49 7.55 4.72
C ALA A 37 8.60 6.09 4.26
N LEU A 38 7.57 5.58 3.56
CA LEU A 38 7.60 4.24 2.97
C LEU A 38 8.71 4.12 1.92
N ALA A 39 8.86 5.13 1.07
CA ALA A 39 9.91 5.17 0.05
C ALA A 39 11.34 5.24 0.62
N GLN A 40 11.48 5.60 1.90
CA GLN A 40 12.76 5.68 2.62
C GLN A 40 12.95 4.50 3.58
N SER A 41 11.87 3.85 4.02
CA SER A 41 11.93 2.62 4.81
C SER A 41 12.56 1.54 3.94
N GLY A 42 13.66 0.92 4.37
CA GLY A 42 14.23 -0.25 3.65
C GLY A 42 13.33 -1.50 3.71
N ALA A 43 12.07 -1.33 4.09
CA ALA A 43 11.08 -2.37 4.27
C ALA A 43 10.56 -2.91 2.93
N THR A 44 10.02 -4.12 2.96
CA THR A 44 9.14 -4.59 1.88
C THR A 44 7.83 -3.82 1.95
N THR A 45 7.54 -2.99 0.95
CA THR A 45 6.33 -2.15 0.90
C THR A 45 5.30 -2.70 -0.09
N ILE A 46 4.10 -2.99 0.41
CA ILE A 46 2.96 -3.49 -0.37
C ILE A 46 1.89 -2.42 -0.37
N ILE A 47 1.63 -1.83 -1.54
CA ILE A 47 0.60 -0.81 -1.70
C ILE A 47 -0.66 -1.47 -2.27
N GLY A 48 -1.77 -1.38 -1.54
CA GLY A 48 -3.09 -1.86 -1.94
C GLY A 48 -4.11 -0.73 -1.92
N GLY A 49 -5.24 -0.91 -2.61
CA GLY A 49 -6.33 0.07 -2.65
C GLY A 49 -6.10 1.19 -3.66
N GLY A 50 -7.16 1.56 -4.40
CA GLY A 50 -7.06 2.55 -5.49
C GLY A 50 -6.54 3.92 -5.03
N ASP A 51 -6.94 4.36 -3.84
CA ASP A 51 -6.58 5.66 -3.30
C ASP A 51 -5.10 5.73 -2.89
N SER A 52 -4.58 4.73 -2.17
CA SER A 52 -3.15 4.67 -1.85
C SER A 52 -2.27 4.54 -3.09
N VAL A 53 -2.71 3.73 -4.07
CA VAL A 53 -2.00 3.64 -5.37
C VAL A 53 -1.97 5.01 -6.06
N THR A 54 -3.07 5.75 -6.03
CA THR A 54 -3.16 7.09 -6.61
C THR A 54 -2.28 8.08 -5.87
N ALA A 55 -2.30 8.09 -4.54
CA ALA A 55 -1.47 8.96 -3.72
C ALA A 55 0.03 8.75 -3.98
N VAL A 56 0.50 7.50 -4.02
CA VAL A 56 1.90 7.19 -4.32
C VAL A 56 2.31 7.63 -5.73
N LYS A 57 1.42 7.48 -6.71
CA LYS A 57 1.66 7.92 -8.09
C LYS A 57 1.73 9.45 -8.19
N GLN A 58 0.81 10.17 -7.56
CA GLN A 58 0.81 11.63 -7.53
C GLN A 58 2.06 12.18 -6.85
N ALA A 59 2.54 11.52 -5.80
CA ALA A 59 3.80 11.86 -5.14
C ALA A 59 5.05 11.51 -5.98
N GLY A 60 4.90 10.82 -7.12
CA GLY A 60 6.04 10.39 -7.96
C GLY A 60 6.90 9.29 -7.32
N LEU A 61 6.37 8.58 -6.33
CA LEU A 61 7.11 7.60 -5.52
C LEU A 61 6.83 6.14 -5.91
N ALA A 62 6.01 5.90 -6.93
CA ALA A 62 5.62 4.55 -7.34
C ALA A 62 6.80 3.61 -7.63
N GLY A 63 7.87 4.13 -8.26
CA GLY A 63 9.07 3.35 -8.54
C GLY A 63 9.94 3.02 -7.32
N LYS A 64 9.62 3.58 -6.14
CA LYS A 64 10.31 3.31 -4.88
C LYS A 64 9.56 2.32 -3.98
N MET A 65 8.37 1.89 -4.38
CA MET A 65 7.61 0.87 -3.65
C MET A 65 8.01 -0.52 -4.12
N THR A 66 8.03 -1.50 -3.22
CA THR A 66 8.42 -2.88 -3.56
C THR A 66 7.35 -3.56 -4.42
N PHE A 67 6.08 -3.39 -4.07
CA PHE A 67 4.97 -3.95 -4.82
C PHE A 67 3.75 -3.01 -4.78
N ILE A 68 3.12 -2.82 -5.94
CA ILE A 68 1.89 -2.07 -6.09
C ILE A 68 0.83 -3.02 -6.63
N SER A 69 -0.14 -3.36 -5.80
CA SER A 69 -1.25 -4.21 -6.22
C SER A 69 -2.25 -3.44 -7.06
N THR A 70 -2.62 -4.01 -8.21
CA THR A 70 -3.77 -3.59 -9.03
C THR A 70 -4.99 -4.48 -8.80
N GLY A 71 -4.92 -5.45 -7.89
CA GLY A 71 -5.96 -6.45 -7.64
C GLY A 71 -7.18 -5.93 -6.89
N GLY A 72 -7.17 -4.67 -6.42
CA GLY A 72 -8.31 -4.02 -5.77
C GLY A 72 -8.91 -4.89 -4.66
N GLY A 73 -10.18 -5.25 -4.82
CA GLY A 73 -10.92 -6.11 -3.88
C GLY A 73 -10.30 -7.50 -3.69
N ALA A 74 -9.76 -8.12 -4.74
CA ALA A 74 -9.16 -9.46 -4.62
C ALA A 74 -7.92 -9.46 -3.71
N SER A 75 -7.14 -8.37 -3.68
CA SER A 75 -6.04 -8.23 -2.74
C SER A 75 -6.51 -8.08 -1.30
N LEU A 76 -7.63 -7.38 -1.08
CA LEU A 76 -8.22 -7.26 0.25
C LEU A 76 -8.82 -8.56 0.73
N GLU A 77 -9.54 -9.28 -0.12
CA GLU A 77 -10.07 -10.61 0.20
C GLU A 77 -8.94 -11.58 0.58
N LEU A 78 -7.82 -11.55 -0.14
CA LEU A 78 -6.64 -12.32 0.21
C LEU A 78 -6.08 -11.94 1.60
N LEU A 79 -6.00 -10.63 1.89
CA LEU A 79 -5.50 -10.11 3.17
C LEU A 79 -6.48 -10.37 4.34
N GLU A 80 -7.77 -10.47 4.06
CA GLU A 80 -8.81 -10.93 4.98
C GLU A 80 -8.72 -12.44 5.26
N GLY A 81 -7.81 -13.17 4.57
CA GLY A 81 -7.61 -14.60 4.70
C GLY A 81 -8.65 -15.45 3.96
N LYS A 82 -9.42 -14.84 3.06
CA LYS A 82 -10.39 -15.56 2.23
C LYS A 82 -9.66 -16.33 1.14
N GLU A 83 -10.20 -17.50 0.82
CA GLU A 83 -9.77 -18.25 -0.34
C GLU A 83 -10.25 -17.55 -1.61
N LEU A 84 -9.32 -17.25 -2.51
CA LEU A 84 -9.65 -16.69 -3.82
C LEU A 84 -10.03 -17.85 -4.77
N PRO A 85 -11.28 -17.92 -5.28
CA PRO A 85 -11.74 -19.06 -6.07
C PRO A 85 -10.88 -19.34 -7.30
N GLY A 86 -10.39 -18.28 -7.96
CA GLY A 86 -9.51 -18.41 -9.12
C GLY A 86 -8.13 -18.99 -8.79
N VAL A 87 -7.60 -18.74 -7.58
CA VAL A 87 -6.32 -19.32 -7.13
C VAL A 87 -6.53 -20.77 -6.69
N ALA A 88 -7.62 -21.05 -5.97
CA ALA A 88 -7.97 -22.40 -5.54
C ALA A 88 -8.10 -23.36 -6.72
N ALA A 89 -8.83 -22.94 -7.77
CA ALA A 89 -9.01 -23.73 -8.99
C ALA A 89 -7.69 -24.05 -9.72
N LEU A 90 -6.64 -23.23 -9.55
CA LEU A 90 -5.31 -23.46 -10.15
C LEU A 90 -4.36 -24.24 -9.24
N THR A 91 -4.64 -24.27 -7.93
CA THR A 91 -3.81 -24.95 -6.94
C THR A 91 -4.21 -26.41 -6.78
N ASP A 92 -5.39 -26.79 -7.28
CA ASP A 92 -5.86 -28.16 -7.34
C ASP A 92 -5.01 -28.96 -8.34
N LYS A 93 -3.98 -29.63 -7.81
CA LYS A 93 -3.05 -30.48 -8.57
C LYS A 93 -3.76 -31.78 -8.97
N ASN A 94 -4.53 -31.73 -10.05
CA ASN A 94 -4.89 -32.91 -10.83
C ASN A 94 -4.01 -33.00 -12.08
#